data_AF-A0A1K1S051-F1
#
_entry.id   AF-A0A1K1S051-F1
#
_cell.length_a   1.000
_cell.length_b   1.000
_cell.length_c   1.000
_cell.angle_alpha   90.00
_cell.angle_beta   90.00
_cell.angle_gamma   90.00
#
_symmetry.space_group_name_H-M   'P 1'
#
loop_
_entity.id
_entity.type
_entity.pdbx_description
1 polymer ?
#
loop_
_entity_poly.entity_id
_entity_poly.type
_entity_poly.pdbx_seq_one_letter_code
_entity_poly.pdbx_strand_id
1 'polypeptide(L)'
;MKNQIISKNLCIESLIKEAQRLELNISNSYLKSYPYFIAYFQAIPELKPEHLVIGSHMVYGWMPRVLSYNGYDDERVLQLCNKAKRKEGALLKKEELEYLKSAINNSMVGLSKLLHFINPQHYAIWDSHILRYATGISGNPGARVGNVDLYLNYLKKLEIVAQDKRYPEIEAVVLKKLKVKKDTLYPYRVVEMVMFETQRGKKKG
;
A
#
# COMPACT_ATOMS: atom_id res chain seq x y z
N MET A 1 -4.88 26.97 -1.44
CA MET A 1 -3.95 25.82 -1.32
C MET A 1 -3.64 25.29 -2.71
N LYS A 2 -2.38 25.27 -3.15
CA LYS A 2 -2.01 24.61 -4.42
C LYS A 2 -2.38 23.13 -4.32
N ASN A 3 -3.24 22.63 -5.20
CA ASN A 3 -3.49 21.19 -5.34
C ASN A 3 -2.13 20.49 -5.48
N GLN A 4 -1.75 19.67 -4.51
CA GLN A 4 -0.54 18.86 -4.59
C GLN A 4 -0.88 17.66 -5.47
N ILE A 5 -0.47 17.74 -6.72
CA ILE A 5 -0.79 16.74 -7.74
C ILE A 5 0.26 15.62 -7.64
N ILE A 6 -0.20 14.38 -7.73
CA ILE A 6 0.69 13.24 -7.95
C ILE A 6 1.47 13.50 -9.25
N SER A 7 2.79 13.45 -9.12
CA SER A 7 3.77 13.73 -10.16
C SER A 7 3.48 12.95 -11.44
N LYS A 8 3.84 13.57 -12.58
CA LYS A 8 3.91 12.91 -13.89
C LYS A 8 4.80 11.65 -13.87
N ASN A 9 5.69 11.53 -12.88
CA ASN A 9 6.59 10.38 -12.74
C ASN A 9 5.88 9.08 -12.34
N LEU A 10 4.63 9.12 -11.87
CA LEU A 10 3.83 7.90 -11.71
C LEU A 10 3.09 7.61 -13.02
N CYS A 11 3.83 7.18 -14.04
CA CYS A 11 3.33 6.68 -15.31
C CYS A 11 4.04 5.39 -15.71
N ILE A 12 3.46 4.67 -16.66
CA ILE A 12 3.97 3.36 -17.07
C ILE A 12 5.37 3.43 -17.70
N GLU A 13 5.68 4.48 -18.47
CA GLU A 13 6.98 4.65 -19.13
C GLU A 13 8.13 4.81 -18.12
N SER A 14 7.93 5.64 -17.09
CA SER A 14 8.92 5.83 -16.03
C SER A 14 9.10 4.56 -15.21
N LEU A 15 7.99 3.90 -14.86
CA LEU A 15 8.02 2.66 -14.08
C LEU A 15 8.74 1.51 -14.80
N ILE A 16 8.54 1.34 -16.12
CA ILE A 16 9.29 0.34 -16.90
C ILE A 16 10.78 0.61 -16.84
N LYS A 17 11.20 1.85 -17.12
CA LYS A 17 12.60 2.27 -17.11
C LYS A 17 13.25 2.06 -15.75
N GLU A 18 12.53 2.38 -14.68
CA GLU A 18 13.02 2.20 -13.32
C GLU A 18 13.08 0.73 -12.94
N ALA A 19 12.05 -0.06 -13.23
CA ALA A 19 12.01 -1.49 -12.94
C ALA A 19 13.23 -2.22 -13.49
N GLN A 20 13.67 -1.89 -14.71
CA GLN A 20 14.87 -2.46 -15.32
C GLN A 20 16.14 -2.19 -14.49
N ARG A 21 16.27 -0.98 -13.92
CA ARG A 21 17.42 -0.50 -13.15
C ARG A 21 17.40 -0.92 -11.68
N LEU A 22 16.30 -1.47 -11.19
CA LEU A 22 16.16 -1.84 -9.78
C LEU A 22 17.13 -2.95 -9.37
N GLU A 23 17.69 -2.79 -8.18
CA GLU A 23 18.28 -3.88 -7.42
C GLU A 23 17.34 -4.23 -6.26
N LEU A 24 16.73 -5.42 -6.33
CA LEU A 24 15.85 -5.90 -5.27
C LEU A 24 16.64 -6.72 -4.28
N ASN A 25 16.64 -6.32 -3.01
CA ASN A 25 17.25 -7.12 -1.95
C ASN A 25 16.23 -8.14 -1.41
N ILE A 26 16.41 -9.40 -1.82
CA ILE A 26 15.54 -10.54 -1.53
C ILE A 26 15.66 -11.01 -0.07
N SER A 27 16.71 -10.65 0.67
CA SER A 27 16.94 -11.10 2.06
C SER A 27 16.04 -10.40 3.08
N ASN A 28 15.03 -9.67 2.62
CA ASN A 28 14.21 -8.80 3.44
C ASN A 28 13.11 -9.59 4.18
N SER A 29 13.07 -9.49 5.51
CA SER A 29 12.01 -10.08 6.35
C SER A 29 10.60 -9.65 5.93
N TYR A 30 10.46 -8.44 5.35
CA TYR A 30 9.21 -7.95 4.77
C TYR A 30 8.71 -8.84 3.61
N LEU A 31 9.60 -9.28 2.71
CA LEU A 31 9.23 -10.13 1.58
C LEU A 31 8.85 -11.54 2.03
N LYS A 32 9.48 -12.04 3.10
CA LYS A 32 9.16 -13.35 3.67
C LYS A 32 7.83 -13.36 4.43
N SER A 33 7.53 -12.31 5.19
CA SER A 33 6.30 -12.22 6.00
C SER A 33 5.05 -11.88 5.18
N TYR A 34 5.22 -11.12 4.09
CA TYR A 34 4.11 -10.63 3.26
C TYR A 34 3.11 -11.72 2.82
N PRO A 35 3.54 -12.86 2.21
CA PRO A 35 2.58 -13.88 1.76
C PRO A 35 1.75 -14.46 2.89
N TYR A 36 2.30 -14.59 4.10
CA TYR A 36 1.58 -15.11 5.26
C TYR A 36 0.48 -14.15 5.72
N PHE A 37 0.74 -12.83 5.69
CA PHE A 37 -0.27 -11.82 6.05
C PHE A 37 -1.42 -11.78 5.05
N ILE A 38 -1.10 -11.87 3.76
CA ILE A 38 -2.12 -11.94 2.70
C ILE A 38 -2.95 -13.22 2.84
N ALA A 39 -2.30 -14.37 3.01
CA ALA A 39 -2.99 -15.65 3.18
C ALA A 39 -3.92 -15.65 4.40
N TYR A 40 -3.48 -15.07 5.52
CA TYR A 40 -4.30 -14.93 6.73
C TYR A 40 -5.62 -14.21 6.44
N PHE A 41 -5.56 -13.03 5.80
CA PHE A 41 -6.77 -12.26 5.51
C PHE A 41 -7.63 -12.85 4.39
N GLN A 42 -7.03 -13.55 3.43
CA GLN A 42 -7.77 -14.26 2.38
C GLN A 42 -8.59 -15.42 2.94
N ALA A 43 -8.06 -16.14 3.94
CA ALA A 43 -8.72 -17.29 4.55
C ALA A 43 -9.95 -16.92 5.40
N ILE A 44 -10.07 -15.66 5.81
CA ILE A 44 -11.20 -15.15 6.60
C ILE A 44 -12.28 -14.67 5.63
N PRO A 45 -13.52 -15.19 5.63
CA PRO A 45 -14.58 -14.66 4.75
C PRO A 45 -15.13 -13.32 5.22
N GLU A 46 -15.33 -13.18 6.53
CA GLU A 46 -15.85 -12.00 7.20
C GLU A 46 -14.96 -11.65 8.38
N LEU A 47 -14.50 -10.40 8.43
CA LEU A 47 -13.70 -9.88 9.53
C LEU A 47 -14.55 -9.78 10.78
N LYS A 48 -13.89 -9.99 11.91
CA LYS A 48 -14.40 -9.90 13.29
C LYS A 48 -13.38 -9.08 14.09
N PRO A 49 -13.73 -8.57 15.29
CA PRO A 49 -12.84 -7.71 16.07
C PRO A 49 -11.43 -8.29 16.25
N GLU A 50 -11.31 -9.59 16.56
CA GLU A 50 -10.03 -10.28 16.74
C GLU A 50 -9.13 -10.20 15.51
N HIS A 51 -9.71 -10.27 14.31
CA HIS A 51 -8.95 -10.18 13.06
C HIS A 51 -8.37 -8.78 12.85
N LEU A 52 -9.07 -7.73 13.28
CA LEU A 52 -8.58 -6.34 13.20
C LEU A 52 -7.48 -6.09 14.22
N VAL A 53 -7.60 -6.65 15.43
CA VAL A 53 -6.54 -6.58 16.45
C VAL A 53 -5.28 -7.26 15.96
N ILE A 54 -5.38 -8.51 15.50
CA ILE A 54 -4.25 -9.28 14.96
C ILE A 54 -3.62 -8.55 13.77
N GLY A 55 -4.45 -8.11 12.81
CA GLY A 55 -4.02 -7.38 11.63
C GLY A 55 -3.28 -6.08 11.94
N SER A 56 -3.80 -5.30 12.89
CA SER A 56 -3.17 -4.06 13.30
C SER A 56 -1.80 -4.32 13.94
N HIS A 57 -1.66 -5.38 14.74
CA HIS A 57 -0.37 -5.77 15.29
C HIS A 57 0.61 -6.28 14.21
N MET A 58 0.14 -7.01 13.20
CA MET A 58 0.97 -7.40 12.04
C MET A 58 1.52 -6.16 11.31
N VAL A 59 0.68 -5.16 11.06
CA VAL A 59 1.08 -3.88 10.42
C VAL A 59 2.11 -3.14 11.25
N TYR A 60 1.95 -3.11 12.56
CA TYR A 60 2.88 -2.40 13.43
C TYR A 60 4.14 -3.20 13.74
N GLY A 61 4.14 -4.52 13.56
CA GLY A 61 5.38 -5.31 13.45
C GLY A 61 6.24 -4.92 12.24
N TRP A 62 5.63 -4.30 11.22
CA TRP A 62 6.32 -3.72 10.06
C TRP A 62 6.75 -2.26 10.25
N MET A 63 6.55 -1.67 11.44
CA MET A 63 6.77 -0.25 11.69
C MET A 63 7.53 -0.04 13.02
N PRO A 64 8.41 0.97 13.13
CA PRO A 64 9.15 1.21 14.36
C PRO A 64 8.31 1.89 15.46
N ARG A 65 6.97 1.88 15.35
CA ARG A 65 6.06 2.60 16.24
C ARG A 65 5.23 1.60 17.05
N VAL A 66 4.91 1.94 18.29
CA VAL A 66 3.94 1.18 19.09
C VAL A 66 2.53 1.51 18.60
N LEU A 67 1.69 0.48 18.47
CA LEU A 67 0.29 0.63 18.08
C LEU A 67 -0.51 1.20 19.26
N SER A 68 -1.26 2.28 19.02
CA SER A 68 -2.47 2.60 19.79
C SER A 68 -3.67 2.35 18.88
N TYR A 69 -4.36 1.24 19.13
CA TYR A 69 -5.57 0.89 18.40
C TYR A 69 -6.78 1.34 19.23
N ASN A 70 -7.67 2.13 18.64
CA ASN A 70 -8.84 2.67 19.33
C ASN A 70 -10.16 2.07 18.81
N GLY A 71 -10.08 1.06 17.94
CA GLY A 71 -11.25 0.47 17.28
C GLY A 71 -11.80 -0.80 17.93
N TYR A 72 -11.37 -1.15 19.16
CA TYR A 72 -11.68 -2.43 19.80
C TYR A 72 -13.18 -2.73 19.90
N ASP A 73 -14.02 -1.71 20.10
CA ASP A 73 -15.48 -1.83 20.26
C ASP A 73 -16.28 -1.01 19.23
N ASP A 74 -15.64 -0.59 18.13
CA ASP A 74 -16.27 0.24 17.12
C ASP A 74 -16.83 -0.61 15.96
N GLU A 75 -18.13 -0.89 16.02
CA GLU A 75 -18.83 -1.65 14.97
C GLU A 75 -18.67 -1.02 13.59
N ARG A 76 -18.58 0.31 13.50
CA ARG A 76 -18.43 1.01 12.22
C ARG A 76 -17.05 0.76 11.62
N VAL A 77 -16.00 0.66 12.44
CA VAL A 77 -14.67 0.24 11.96
C VAL A 77 -14.75 -1.14 11.33
N LEU A 78 -15.40 -2.09 12.00
CA LEU A 78 -15.56 -3.45 11.50
C LEU A 78 -16.37 -3.50 10.19
N GLN A 79 -17.49 -2.78 10.13
CA GLN A 79 -18.32 -2.68 8.92
C GLN A 79 -17.54 -2.11 7.73
N LEU A 80 -16.76 -1.06 7.95
CA LEU A 80 -15.94 -0.44 6.88
C LEU A 80 -14.78 -1.34 6.43
N CYS A 81 -14.14 -2.06 7.34
CA CYS A 81 -13.13 -3.06 6.98
C CYS A 81 -13.73 -4.22 6.18
N ASN A 82 -14.91 -4.72 6.58
CA ASN A 82 -15.63 -5.74 5.82
C ASN A 82 -16.11 -5.21 4.46
N LYS A 83 -16.51 -3.94 4.36
CA LYS A 83 -16.79 -3.28 3.08
C LYS A 83 -15.57 -3.27 2.17
N ALA A 84 -14.40 -2.88 2.68
CA ALA A 84 -13.14 -2.86 1.93
C ALA A 84 -12.69 -4.26 1.47
N LYS A 85 -13.07 -5.31 2.21
CA LYS A 85 -12.73 -6.70 1.90
C LYS A 85 -13.49 -7.28 0.71
N ARG A 86 -14.71 -6.80 0.42
CA ARG A 86 -15.56 -7.36 -0.64
C ARG A 86 -14.85 -7.24 -2.00
N LYS A 87 -14.90 -8.31 -2.80
CA LYS A 87 -14.32 -8.34 -4.16
C LYS A 87 -14.97 -7.34 -5.12
N GLU A 88 -16.28 -7.13 -4.96
CA GLU A 88 -17.06 -6.14 -5.70
C GLU A 88 -16.98 -4.74 -5.06
N GLY A 89 -16.27 -4.63 -3.93
CA GLY A 89 -16.31 -3.51 -3.00
C GLY A 89 -15.59 -2.28 -3.54
N ALA A 90 -16.39 -1.27 -3.89
CA ALA A 90 -15.96 0.08 -4.19
C ALA A 90 -14.94 0.60 -3.15
N LEU A 91 -13.86 1.16 -3.67
CA LEU A 91 -12.86 1.93 -2.94
C LEU A 91 -13.55 2.82 -1.88
N LEU A 92 -13.17 2.66 -0.61
CA LEU A 92 -13.75 3.44 0.49
C LEU A 92 -13.67 4.94 0.18
N LYS A 93 -14.75 5.67 0.52
CA LYS A 93 -14.82 7.12 0.34
C LYS A 93 -13.86 7.82 1.30
N LYS A 94 -13.57 9.08 1.01
CA LYS A 94 -12.67 9.91 1.83
C LYS A 94 -13.10 9.92 3.30
N GLU A 95 -14.37 10.14 3.56
CA GLU A 95 -14.92 10.25 4.92
C GLU A 95 -14.80 8.92 5.67
N GLU A 96 -14.96 7.81 4.96
CA GLU A 96 -14.82 6.45 5.51
C GLU A 96 -13.35 6.14 5.83
N LEU A 97 -12.42 6.55 4.96
CA LEU A 97 -10.99 6.42 5.22
C LEU A 97 -10.52 7.31 6.36
N GLU A 98 -11.00 8.55 6.45
CA GLU A 98 -10.70 9.44 7.59
C GLU A 98 -11.22 8.86 8.91
N TYR A 99 -12.42 8.26 8.89
CA TYR A 99 -12.96 7.53 10.03
C TYR A 99 -12.10 6.33 10.43
N LEU A 100 -11.74 5.47 9.49
CA LEU A 100 -10.86 4.33 9.79
C LEU A 100 -9.46 4.78 10.24
N LYS A 101 -8.96 5.89 9.72
CA LYS A 101 -7.64 6.44 10.06
C LYS A 101 -7.59 6.79 11.54
N SER A 102 -8.64 7.42 12.08
CA SER A 102 -8.69 7.80 13.49
C SER A 102 -8.68 6.58 14.43
N ALA A 103 -9.27 5.46 14.00
CA ALA A 103 -9.26 4.20 14.75
C ALA A 103 -7.89 3.51 14.80
N ILE A 104 -7.01 3.79 13.83
CA ILE A 104 -5.68 3.17 13.70
C ILE A 104 -4.60 4.23 13.84
N ASN A 105 -4.36 4.68 15.07
CA ASN A 105 -3.23 5.54 15.43
C ASN A 105 -3.20 6.88 14.65
N ASN A 106 -4.35 7.32 14.13
CA ASN A 106 -4.47 8.44 13.20
C ASN A 106 -3.48 8.36 12.02
N SER A 107 -3.16 7.15 11.55
CA SER A 107 -2.06 6.91 10.61
C SER A 107 -2.53 6.32 9.30
N MET A 108 -2.51 7.12 8.22
CA MET A 108 -2.76 6.63 6.86
C MET A 108 -1.75 5.57 6.42
N VAL A 109 -0.52 5.62 6.94
CA VAL A 109 0.51 4.59 6.70
C VAL A 109 0.12 3.25 7.31
N GLY A 110 -0.39 3.25 8.55
CA GLY A 110 -0.89 2.04 9.20
C GLY A 110 -2.16 1.53 8.52
N LEU A 111 -3.12 2.42 8.29
CA LEU A 111 -4.38 2.09 7.64
C LEU A 111 -4.18 1.49 6.24
N SER A 112 -3.36 2.11 5.39
CA SER A 112 -3.11 1.61 4.02
C SER A 112 -2.51 0.20 4.01
N LYS A 113 -1.62 -0.13 4.96
CA LYS A 113 -1.06 -1.48 5.09
C LYS A 113 -2.10 -2.48 5.56
N LEU A 114 -2.93 -2.12 6.54
CA LEU A 114 -4.02 -2.98 6.98
C LEU A 114 -4.98 -3.28 5.83
N LEU A 115 -5.42 -2.24 5.12
CA LEU A 115 -6.31 -2.37 3.97
C LEU A 115 -5.65 -3.18 2.84
N HIS A 116 -4.35 -3.00 2.61
CA HIS A 116 -3.59 -3.82 1.64
C HIS A 116 -3.54 -5.29 2.05
N PHE A 117 -3.39 -5.62 3.33
CA PHE A 117 -3.45 -7.01 3.77
C PHE A 117 -4.86 -7.60 3.63
N ILE A 118 -5.89 -6.81 3.90
CA ILE A 118 -7.30 -7.21 3.75
C ILE A 118 -7.67 -7.43 2.28
N ASN A 119 -7.26 -6.52 1.40
CA ASN A 119 -7.60 -6.53 -0.03
C ASN A 119 -6.50 -5.85 -0.87
N PRO A 120 -5.43 -6.60 -1.22
CA PRO A 120 -4.28 -6.09 -1.97
C PRO A 120 -4.60 -5.76 -3.43
N GLN A 121 -5.76 -6.16 -3.93
CA GLN A 121 -6.20 -5.88 -5.30
C GLN A 121 -6.61 -4.42 -5.49
N HIS A 122 -7.16 -3.79 -4.45
CA HIS A 122 -7.70 -2.42 -4.52
C HIS A 122 -7.02 -1.42 -3.60
N TYR A 123 -6.27 -1.90 -2.60
CA TYR A 123 -5.55 -1.04 -1.67
C TYR A 123 -4.07 -1.27 -1.79
N ALA A 124 -3.35 -0.19 -2.05
CA ALA A 124 -1.89 -0.15 -2.04
C ALA A 124 -1.35 0.33 -0.69
N ILE A 125 -0.16 -0.11 -0.35
CA ILE A 125 0.66 0.39 0.75
C ILE A 125 1.06 1.84 0.46
N TRP A 126 0.87 2.70 1.46
CA TRP A 126 1.24 4.10 1.40
C TRP A 126 2.21 4.45 2.53
N ASP A 127 3.41 4.90 2.18
CA ASP A 127 4.40 5.37 3.14
C ASP A 127 5.14 6.61 2.64
N SER A 128 6.13 7.07 3.40
CA SER A 128 6.88 8.27 3.05
C SER A 128 7.79 8.11 1.82
N HIS A 129 8.26 6.90 1.50
CA HIS A 129 9.01 6.65 0.27
C HIS A 129 8.07 6.68 -0.93
N ILE A 130 6.92 6.00 -0.83
CA ILE A 130 5.88 6.02 -1.87
C ILE A 130 5.39 7.44 -2.13
N LEU A 131 5.08 8.21 -1.08
CA LEU A 131 4.67 9.61 -1.22
C LEU A 131 5.74 10.45 -1.94
N ARG A 132 7.01 10.34 -1.52
CA ARG A 132 8.11 11.10 -2.13
C ARG A 132 8.29 10.77 -3.60
N TYR A 133 8.22 9.48 -3.92
CA TYR A 133 8.25 9.04 -5.30
C TYR A 133 7.07 9.65 -6.08
N ALA A 134 5.86 9.45 -5.57
CA ALA A 134 4.63 9.81 -6.24
C ALA A 134 4.46 11.33 -6.41
N THR A 135 5.07 12.16 -5.57
CA THR A 135 4.86 13.62 -5.59
C THR A 135 6.13 14.42 -5.89
N GLY A 136 7.30 13.80 -5.86
CA GLY A 136 8.60 14.46 -6.02
C GLY A 136 8.98 15.37 -4.84
N ILE A 137 8.25 15.33 -3.72
CA ILE A 137 8.48 16.28 -2.61
C ILE A 137 9.85 16.07 -1.96
N SER A 138 10.61 17.16 -1.86
CA SER A 138 11.74 17.30 -0.94
C SER A 138 11.24 17.84 0.42
N GLY A 139 11.87 17.46 1.53
CA GLY A 139 11.51 17.94 2.88
C GLY A 139 10.64 16.97 3.71
N ASN A 140 10.06 17.45 4.82
CA ASN A 140 9.34 16.60 5.79
C ASN A 140 7.98 16.12 5.22
N PRO A 141 7.73 14.80 5.11
CA PRO A 141 6.49 14.26 4.55
C PRO A 141 5.32 14.24 5.56
N GLY A 142 5.53 14.57 6.84
CA GLY A 142 4.62 14.30 7.97
C GLY A 142 3.14 14.57 7.71
N ALA A 143 2.74 15.83 7.54
CA ALA A 143 1.33 16.16 7.31
C ALA A 143 0.77 15.60 5.99
N ARG A 144 1.63 15.45 4.97
CA ARG A 144 1.23 15.02 3.62
C ARG A 144 1.01 13.52 3.53
N VAL A 145 1.79 12.71 4.26
CA VAL A 145 1.60 11.26 4.26
C VAL A 145 0.30 10.85 4.96
N GLY A 146 -0.23 11.69 5.85
CA GLY A 146 -1.54 11.51 6.49
C GLY A 146 -2.75 12.00 5.70
N ASN A 147 -2.55 12.56 4.50
CA ASN A 147 -3.62 13.14 3.68
C ASN A 147 -4.34 12.05 2.87
N VAL A 148 -5.64 11.89 3.12
CA VAL A 148 -6.47 10.85 2.47
C VAL A 148 -6.71 11.14 0.98
N ASP A 149 -6.84 12.41 0.56
CA ASP A 149 -7.01 12.75 -0.86
C ASP A 149 -5.80 12.34 -1.69
N LEU A 150 -4.58 12.55 -1.16
CA LEU A 150 -3.35 12.10 -1.81
C LEU A 150 -3.30 10.59 -1.96
N TYR A 151 -3.72 9.85 -0.93
CA TYR A 151 -3.82 8.40 -0.99
C TYR A 151 -4.85 7.91 -2.03
N LEU A 152 -6.04 8.51 -2.05
CA LEU A 152 -7.09 8.17 -3.03
C LEU A 152 -6.64 8.46 -4.46
N ASN A 153 -5.98 9.60 -4.69
CA ASN A 153 -5.42 9.93 -6.00
C ASN A 153 -4.33 8.93 -6.40
N TYR A 154 -3.56 8.41 -5.44
CA TYR A 154 -2.52 7.43 -5.68
C TYR A 154 -3.10 6.10 -6.14
N LEU A 155 -4.14 5.60 -5.47
CA LEU A 155 -4.83 4.37 -5.89
C LEU A 155 -5.40 4.50 -7.31
N LYS A 156 -6.03 5.64 -7.63
CA LYS A 156 -6.54 5.91 -8.99
C LYS A 156 -5.43 5.85 -10.06
N LYS A 157 -4.23 6.35 -9.73
CA LYS A 157 -3.08 6.30 -10.65
C LYS A 157 -2.53 4.90 -10.80
N LEU A 158 -2.48 4.12 -9.72
CA LEU A 158 -2.09 2.72 -9.78
C LEU A 158 -3.05 1.88 -10.62
N GLU A 159 -4.36 2.13 -10.53
CA GLU A 159 -5.34 1.44 -11.38
C GLU A 159 -5.06 1.67 -12.86
N ILE A 160 -4.80 2.93 -13.25
CA ILE A 160 -4.45 3.26 -14.64
C ILE A 160 -3.18 2.52 -15.08
N VAL A 161 -2.17 2.45 -14.22
CA VAL A 161 -0.92 1.72 -14.52
C VAL A 161 -1.18 0.23 -14.64
N ALA A 162 -1.94 -0.36 -13.72
CA ALA A 162 -2.24 -1.79 -13.68
C ALA A 162 -3.08 -2.25 -14.89
N GLN A 163 -3.91 -1.37 -15.43
CA GLN A 163 -4.71 -1.62 -16.64
C GLN A 163 -3.96 -1.32 -17.94
N ASP A 164 -2.78 -0.69 -17.92
CA ASP A 164 -2.01 -0.43 -19.14
C ASP A 164 -1.49 -1.76 -19.72
N LYS A 165 -1.64 -1.92 -21.04
CA LYS A 165 -1.21 -3.13 -21.78
C LYS A 165 0.27 -3.49 -21.60
N ARG A 166 1.10 -2.53 -21.19
CA ARG A 166 2.55 -2.70 -20.94
C ARG A 166 2.86 -3.05 -19.48
N TYR A 167 1.89 -3.04 -18.57
CA TYR A 167 2.09 -3.49 -17.19
C TYR A 167 2.80 -4.85 -17.07
N PRO A 168 2.51 -5.88 -17.90
CA PRO A 168 3.23 -7.14 -17.86
C PRO A 168 4.75 -7.03 -18.01
N GLU A 169 5.27 -5.97 -18.64
CA GLU A 169 6.71 -5.72 -18.73
C GLU A 169 7.33 -5.39 -17.36
N ILE A 170 6.63 -4.59 -16.55
CA ILE A 170 7.06 -4.26 -15.18
C ILE A 170 7.02 -5.52 -14.33
N GLU A 171 5.91 -6.25 -14.38
CA GLU A 171 5.70 -7.46 -13.60
C GLU A 171 6.76 -8.52 -13.90
N ALA A 172 7.02 -8.81 -15.18
CA ALA A 172 8.01 -9.79 -15.58
C ALA A 172 9.41 -9.46 -15.01
N VAL A 173 9.80 -8.19 -15.03
CA VAL A 173 11.09 -7.73 -14.48
C VAL A 173 11.14 -7.91 -12.97
N VAL A 174 10.09 -7.48 -12.24
CA VAL A 174 10.03 -7.59 -10.78
C VAL A 174 10.03 -9.05 -10.32
N LEU A 175 9.17 -9.89 -10.91
CA LEU A 175 9.09 -11.31 -10.56
C LEU A 175 10.42 -12.03 -10.82
N LYS A 176 11.07 -11.76 -11.97
CA LYS A 176 12.38 -12.31 -12.30
C LYS A 176 13.44 -11.92 -11.26
N LYS A 177 13.49 -10.64 -10.88
CA LYS A 177 14.45 -10.14 -9.88
C LYS A 177 14.20 -10.73 -8.49
N LEU A 178 12.94 -10.97 -8.13
CA LEU A 178 12.56 -11.60 -6.85
C LEU A 178 12.70 -13.13 -6.87
N LYS A 179 12.85 -13.75 -8.04
CA LYS A 179 12.84 -15.20 -8.22
C LYS A 179 11.57 -15.86 -7.69
N VAL A 180 10.43 -15.21 -7.90
CA VAL A 180 9.10 -15.72 -7.51
C VAL A 180 8.25 -16.01 -8.75
N LYS A 181 7.22 -16.84 -8.59
CA LYS A 181 6.34 -17.24 -9.69
C LYS A 181 5.35 -16.14 -10.06
N LYS A 182 4.79 -16.24 -11.26
CA LYS A 182 3.60 -15.47 -11.65
C LYS A 182 2.49 -15.66 -10.61
N ASP A 183 1.67 -14.62 -10.43
CA ASP A 183 0.53 -14.58 -9.50
C ASP A 183 0.92 -14.61 -8.01
N THR A 184 2.21 -14.52 -7.67
CA THR A 184 2.67 -14.39 -6.27
C THR A 184 2.38 -12.99 -5.70
N LEU A 185 2.31 -11.97 -6.55
CA LEU A 185 2.14 -10.57 -6.17
C LEU A 185 0.94 -9.97 -6.88
N TYR A 186 0.26 -9.05 -6.19
CA TYR A 186 -0.80 -8.24 -6.76
C TYR A 186 -0.23 -7.08 -7.59
N PRO A 187 -0.97 -6.58 -8.61
CA PRO A 187 -0.45 -5.52 -9.48
C PRO A 187 0.03 -4.26 -8.76
N TYR A 188 -0.74 -3.80 -7.77
CA TYR A 188 -0.37 -2.64 -6.98
C TYR A 188 0.92 -2.90 -6.20
N ARG A 189 1.09 -4.12 -5.68
CA ARG A 189 2.29 -4.51 -4.95
C ARG A 189 3.53 -4.48 -5.83
N VAL A 190 3.42 -4.91 -7.09
CA VAL A 190 4.52 -4.85 -8.06
C VAL A 190 4.97 -3.40 -8.26
N VAL A 191 4.02 -2.48 -8.51
CA VAL A 191 4.33 -1.07 -8.74
C VAL A 191 4.91 -0.40 -7.49
N GLU A 192 4.35 -0.68 -6.31
CA GLU A 192 4.90 -0.19 -5.02
C GLU A 192 6.36 -0.58 -4.82
N MET A 193 6.73 -1.82 -5.15
CA MET A 193 8.10 -2.30 -4.99
C MET A 193 9.07 -1.51 -5.87
N VAL A 194 8.65 -1.17 -7.09
CA VAL A 194 9.43 -0.28 -7.97
C VAL A 194 9.61 1.09 -7.34
N MET A 195 8.51 1.72 -6.94
CA MET A 195 8.53 3.07 -6.34
C MET A 195 9.39 3.12 -5.07
N PHE A 196 9.20 2.15 -4.18
CA PHE A 196 9.88 2.09 -2.89
C PHE A 196 11.39 1.93 -3.07
N GLU A 197 11.82 0.97 -3.90
CA GLU A 197 13.23 0.69 -4.11
C GLU A 197 13.95 1.79 -4.90
N THR A 198 13.30 2.38 -5.90
CA THR A 198 13.82 3.58 -6.58
C THR A 198 14.05 4.71 -5.58
N GLN A 199 13.09 4.99 -4.70
CA GLN A 199 13.23 6.06 -3.72
C GLN A 199 14.23 5.73 -2.61
N ARG A 200 14.38 4.46 -2.24
CA ARG A 200 15.38 3.98 -1.29
C ARG A 200 16.80 4.13 -1.84
N GLY A 201 17.00 3.84 -3.12
CA GLY A 201 18.28 4.01 -3.81
C GLY A 201 18.79 5.45 -3.82
N LYS A 202 17.89 6.43 -3.99
CA LYS A 202 18.24 7.87 -3.95
C LYS A 202 18.79 8.38 -2.61
N LYS A 203 18.63 7.63 -1.51
CA LYS A 203 19.20 7.99 -0.21
C LYS A 203 20.62 7.45 0.00
N LYS A 204 21.10 6.56 -0.89
CA LYS A 204 22.42 5.92 -0.79
C LYS A 204 23.50 6.57 -1.67
N GLY A 205 23.11 7.50 -2.55
CA GLY A 205 24.03 8.35 -3.31
C GLY A 205 23.92 9.78 -2.81
#